data_AF-A0A937ZTP1-F1
#
_entry.id   AF-A0A937ZTP1-F1
#
_cell.length_a   1.000
_cell.length_b   1.000
_cell.length_c   1.000
_cell.angle_alpha   90.00
_cell.angle_beta   90.00
_cell.angle_gamma   90.00
#
_symmetry.space_group_name_H-M   'P 1'
#
loop_
_entity.id
_entity.type
_entity.pdbx_description
1 polymer ?
#
loop_
_entity_poly.entity_id
_entity_poly.type
_entity_poly.pdbx_seq_one_letter_code
_entity_poly.pdbx_strand_id
1 'polypeptide(L)' 'MILEKVRYALSSGANWSGPIRDFPLVVDKGETDNLVGFCMDGVTKISPTRLEVRKRDFTPKGDLSVLITKFFRM' A
#
# COMPACT_ATOMS: atom_id res chain seq x y z
N MET A 1 -9.11 -9.64 -17.36
CA MET A 1 -8.81 -8.76 -16.22
C MET A 1 -8.71 -9.63 -14.99
N ILE A 2 -7.56 -9.60 -14.29
CA ILE A 2 -7.31 -10.41 -13.10
C ILE A 2 -7.23 -9.47 -11.90
N LEU A 3 -7.88 -9.83 -10.80
CA LEU A 3 -7.79 -9.11 -9.54
C LEU A 3 -6.82 -9.84 -8.61
N GLU A 4 -5.82 -9.13 -8.13
CA GLU A 4 -4.90 -9.59 -7.11
C GLU A 4 -5.13 -8.78 -5.83
N LYS A 5 -5.29 -9.47 -4.71
CA LYS A 5 -5.48 -8.85 -3.40
C LYS A 5 -4.35 -9.25 -2.47
N VAL A 6 -3.60 -8.25 -2.00
CA VAL A 6 -2.58 -8.40 -0.97
C VAL A 6 -3.11 -7.81 0.33
N ARG A 7 -3.02 -8.56 1.43
CA ARG A 7 -3.38 -8.10 2.78
C ARG A 7 -2.13 -8.06 3.64
N TYR A 8 -1.98 -7.00 4.42
CA TYR A 8 -0.91 -6.85 5.39
C TYR A 8 -1.51 -6.51 6.75
N ALA A 9 -1.26 -7.37 7.73
CA ALA A 9 -1.66 -7.14 9.11
C ALA A 9 -0.84 -5.97 9.66
N LEU A 10 -1.53 -4.87 9.93
CA LEU A 10 -0.91 -3.60 10.34
C LEU A 10 -1.45 -3.11 11.67
N SER A 11 -2.71 -3.44 11.96
CA SER A 11 -3.38 -3.10 13.21
C SER A 11 -2.69 -3.69 14.45
N SER A 12 -1.99 -4.83 14.32
CA SER A 12 -1.19 -5.40 15.40
C SER A 12 -0.04 -4.50 15.85
N GLY A 13 0.47 -3.64 14.95
CA GLY A 13 1.50 -2.64 15.28
C GLY A 13 0.99 -1.56 16.23
N ALA A 14 -0.32 -1.31 16.30
CA ALA A 14 -0.91 -0.39 17.28
C ALA A 14 -0.89 -0.93 18.71
N ASN A 15 -0.65 -2.23 18.91
CA ASN A 15 -0.52 -2.85 20.23
C ASN A 15 0.92 -2.81 20.76
N TRP A 16 1.89 -2.36 19.96
CA TRP A 16 3.25 -2.12 20.42
C TRP A 16 3.31 -0.77 21.12
N SER A 17 4.26 -0.57 22.04
CA SER A 17 4.31 0.51 23.04
C SER A 17 4.44 1.94 22.45
N GLY A 18 3.48 2.38 21.63
CA GLY A 18 3.46 3.64 20.93
C GLY A 18 3.21 3.50 19.42
N PRO A 19 3.07 4.64 18.71
CA PRO A 19 2.89 4.66 17.27
C PRO A 19 4.10 4.08 16.51
N ILE A 20 3.88 3.68 15.26
CA ILE A 20 4.95 3.28 14.34
C ILE A 20 5.73 4.55 13.97
N ARG A 21 6.91 4.74 14.58
CA ARG A 21 7.74 5.94 14.42
C ARG A 21 7.96 6.33 12.96
N ASP A 22 8.45 5.41 12.15
CA ASP A 22 8.64 5.62 10.71
C ASP A 22 7.95 4.49 9.95
N PHE A 23 6.99 4.85 9.10
CA PHE A 23 6.27 3.90 8.26
C PHE A 23 6.52 4.20 6.78
N PRO A 24 7.57 3.59 6.20
CA PRO A 24 7.82 3.61 4.77
C PRO A 24 7.00 2.52 4.06
N LEU A 25 6.09 2.92 3.16
CA LEU A 25 5.35 1.98 2.32
C LEU A 25 5.61 2.29 0.84
N VAL A 26 6.01 1.26 0.09
CA VAL A 26 6.06 1.31 -1.38
C VAL A 26 5.14 0.23 -1.92
N VAL A 27 4.20 0.63 -2.77
CA VAL A 27 3.29 -0.27 -3.48
C VAL A 27 3.72 -0.29 -4.95
N ASP A 28 4.17 -1.45 -5.41
CA ASP A 28 4.50 -1.70 -6.83
C ASP A 28 3.33 -2.40 -7.51
N LYS A 29 2.78 -1.78 -8.55
CA LYS A 29 1.66 -2.34 -9.33
C LYS A 29 2.12 -3.28 -10.44
N GLY A 30 3.42 -3.54 -10.56
CA GLY A 30 4.04 -4.50 -11.49
C GLY A 30 4.21 -3.96 -12.91
N GLU A 31 3.12 -3.55 -13.56
CA GLU A 31 3.12 -3.04 -14.95
C GLU A 31 2.52 -1.64 -15.02
N THR A 32 2.92 -0.84 -16.02
CA THR A 32 2.47 0.56 -16.17
C THR A 32 0.97 0.70 -16.41
N ASP A 33 0.32 -0.35 -16.88
CA ASP A 33 -1.09 -0.33 -17.27
C ASP A 33 -2.00 -0.84 -16.14
N ASN A 34 -1.45 -1.51 -15.13
CA ASN A 34 -2.22 -2.01 -14.00
C ASN A 34 -2.78 -0.86 -13.15
N LEU A 35 -4.01 -0.99 -12.66
CA LEU A 35 -4.54 -0.07 -11.65
C LEU A 35 -4.30 -0.65 -10.26
N VAL A 36 -4.07 0.23 -9.30
CA VAL A 36 -3.87 -0.15 -7.90
C VAL A 36 -4.76 0.69 -7.00
N GLY A 37 -5.38 0.05 -6.01
CA GLY A 37 -6.26 0.68 -5.02
C GLY A 37 -5.90 0.24 -3.61
N PHE A 38 -5.75 1.19 -2.71
CA PHE A 38 -5.51 0.97 -1.28
C PHE A 38 -5.90 2.22 -0.48
N CYS A 39 -6.19 2.04 0.81
CA CYS A 39 -6.61 3.13 1.69
C CYS A 39 -5.40 3.73 2.42
N MET A 40 -4.82 4.78 1.85
CA MET A 40 -3.81 5.65 2.49
C MET A 40 -3.88 7.05 1.87
N ASP A 41 -3.50 8.06 2.63
CA ASP A 41 -3.36 9.45 2.20
C ASP A 41 -1.87 9.84 2.03
N GLY A 42 -1.60 10.92 1.29
CA GLY A 42 -0.23 11.37 1.02
C GLY A 42 0.54 10.48 0.03
N VAL A 43 -0.17 9.79 -0.86
CA VAL A 43 0.41 8.90 -1.86
C VAL A 43 1.16 9.71 -2.92
N THR A 44 2.43 9.37 -3.14
CA THR A 44 3.29 10.01 -4.15
C THR A 44 3.75 8.98 -5.18
N LYS A 45 3.65 9.27 -6.47
CA LYS A 45 4.20 8.40 -7.52
C LYS A 45 5.71 8.63 -7.62
N ILE A 46 6.50 7.58 -7.39
CA ILE A 46 7.98 7.65 -7.43
C ILE A 46 8.58 6.95 -8.64
N SER A 47 7.80 6.12 -9.35
CA SER A 47 8.17 5.52 -10.64
C SER A 47 6.92 5.20 -11.48
N PRO A 48 7.05 4.74 -12.74
CA PRO A 48 5.91 4.33 -13.55
C PRO A 48 4.99 3.29 -12.89
N THR A 49 5.53 2.43 -12.03
CA THR A 49 4.79 1.35 -11.35
C THR A 49 4.71 1.49 -9.83
N ARG A 50 5.54 2.34 -9.22
CA ARG A 50 5.67 2.45 -7.76
C ARG A 50 5.05 3.71 -7.20
N LEU A 51 4.26 3.53 -6.16
CA LEU A 51 3.70 4.58 -5.32
C LEU A 51 4.26 4.47 -3.92
N GLU A 52 4.60 5.59 -3.32
CA GLU A 52 5.17 5.68 -1.98
C GLU A 52 4.22 6.42 -1.04
N VAL A 53 4.18 5.96 0.20
CA VAL A 53 3.61 6.65 1.35
C VAL A 53 4.68 6.70 2.44
N ARG A 54 4.92 7.89 2.98
CA ARG A 54 5.78 8.11 4.16
C ARG A 54 4.92 8.68 5.27
N LYS A 55 4.85 7.99 6.40
CA LYS A 55 4.23 8.50 7.62
C LYS A 55 5.25 8.48 8.76
N ARG A 56 5.17 9.50 9.62
CA ARG A 56 5.87 9.55 10.90
C ARG A 56 4.85 9.45 12.04
N ASP A 57 5.24 8.82 13.14
CA ASP A 57 4.40 8.58 14.32
C ASP A 57 3.02 8.02 13.93
N PHE A 58 3.03 7.02 13.07
CA PHE A 58 1.85 6.46 12.44
C PHE A 58 1.15 5.45 13.33
N THR A 59 -0.10 5.75 13.71
CA THR A 59 -1.00 4.78 14.34
C THR A 59 -1.94 4.20 13.30
N PRO A 60 -1.83 2.90 12.97
CA PRO A 60 -2.70 2.29 11.98
C PRO A 60 -4.15 2.20 12.51
N LYS A 61 -5.10 2.62 11.68
CA LYS A 61 -6.55 2.54 11.98
C LYS A 61 -7.18 1.21 11.57
N GLY A 62 -6.40 0.32 10.96
CA GLY A 62 -6.83 -0.96 10.44
C GLY A 62 -5.73 -1.62 9.61
N ASP A 63 -6.03 -2.81 9.09
CA ASP A 63 -5.11 -3.52 8.22
C ASP A 63 -5.07 -2.94 6.81
N LEU A 64 -3.91 -3.07 6.16
CA LEU A 64 -3.73 -2.61 4.79
C LEU A 64 -4.22 -3.70 3.83
N SER A 65 -5.10 -3.31 2.92
CA SER A 65 -5.49 -4.11 1.76
C SER A 65 -5.10 -3.37 0.49
N VAL A 66 -4.33 -4.03 -0.36
CA VAL A 66 -3.95 -3.54 -1.68
C VAL A 66 -4.63 -4.39 -2.73
N LEU A 67 -5.31 -3.74 -3.67
CA LEU A 67 -5.94 -4.36 -4.83
C LEU A 67 -5.15 -3.95 -6.06
N ILE A 68 -4.69 -4.92 -6.84
CA ILE A 68 -4.05 -4.69 -8.13
C ILE A 68 -4.95 -5.32 -9.20
N THR A 69 -5.35 -4.51 -10.18
CA THR A 69 -6.07 -4.96 -11.36
C THR A 69 -5.06 -5.14 -12.49
N LYS A 70 -4.89 -6.38 -12.94
CA LYS A 70 -4.00 -6.74 -14.04
C LYS A 70 -4.81 -6.84 -15.32
N PHE A 71 -4.42 -6.05 -16.31
CA PHE A 71 -4.91 -6.26 -17.67
C PHE A 71 -4.06 -7.36 -18.28
N PHE A 72 -4.70 -8.46 -18.64
CA PHE A 72 -4.02 -9.52 -19.36
C PHE A 72 -3.71 -8.98 -20.75
N ARG A 73 -2.44 -8.72 -21.04
CA ARG A 73 -2.00 -8.49 -22.42
C ARG A 73 -1.97 -9.87 -23.09
N MET A 74 -2.77 -9.97 -24.15
CA MET A 74 -2.78 -11.12 -25.05
C MET A 74 -1.44 -11.22 -25.80
#